data_AF-A0A2X3D1R0-F1
#
_entry.id   AF-A0A2X3D1R0-F1
#
_cell.length_a   1.000
_cell.length_b   1.000
_cell.length_c   1.000
_cell.angle_alpha   90.00
_cell.angle_beta   90.00
_cell.angle_gamma   90.00
#
_symmetry.space_group_name_H-M   'P 1'
#
loop_
_entity.id
_entity.type
_entity.pdbx_description
1 polymer ?
#
loop_
_entity_poly.entity_id
_entity_poly.type
_entity_poly.pdbx_seq_one_letter_code
_entity_poly.pdbx_strand_id
1 'polypeptide(L)'
;MAYQLNINWPEFLEKYWQKQPVVLKNAFPDFVDPITPDELAGLAMEPEVDSRLVSLKNGKWQASNGPFEHFDGLGETGWSLLAQAVNHWHMPAAELVRPFRVLPDWRLDDLMISFSVPGGGVGPAYRSV
;
A
#
# COMPACT_ATOMS: atom_id res chain seq x y z
N MET A 1 18.46 2.75 -0.29
CA MET A 1 18.68 1.33 -0.61
C MET A 1 17.96 1.06 -1.92
N ALA A 2 18.56 0.37 -2.89
CA ALA A 2 17.91 0.13 -4.18
C ALA A 2 17.17 -1.21 -4.14
N TYR A 3 15.85 -1.20 -4.35
CA TYR A 3 15.06 -2.42 -4.47
C TYR A 3 15.34 -3.10 -5.81
N GLN A 4 15.43 -4.42 -5.83
CA GLN A 4 15.62 -5.20 -7.05
C GLN A 4 14.57 -6.30 -7.16
N LEU A 5 13.86 -6.33 -8.29
CA LEU A 5 12.87 -7.35 -8.58
C LEU A 5 13.52 -8.58 -9.21
N ASN A 6 13.30 -9.74 -8.60
CA ASN A 6 13.66 -11.05 -9.12
C ASN A 6 12.52 -11.63 -9.97
N ILE A 7 12.30 -11.07 -11.16
CA ILE A 7 11.20 -11.44 -12.07
C ILE A 7 11.72 -11.59 -13.51
N ASN A 8 11.23 -12.60 -14.22
CA ASN A 8 11.38 -12.73 -15.67
C ASN A 8 10.34 -11.86 -16.41
N TRP A 9 10.71 -10.63 -16.74
CA TRP A 9 9.80 -9.66 -17.37
C TRP A 9 9.18 -10.10 -18.70
N PRO A 10 9.94 -10.66 -19.67
CA PRO A 10 9.36 -11.20 -20.90
C PRO A 10 8.22 -12.20 -20.65
N GLU A 11 8.45 -13.17 -19.76
CA GLU A 11 7.43 -14.16 -19.40
C GLU A 11 6.25 -13.53 -18.66
N PHE A 12 6.52 -12.58 -17.76
CA PHE A 12 5.49 -11.86 -17.01
C PHE A 12 4.52 -11.12 -17.94
N LEU A 13 5.08 -10.37 -18.91
CA LEU A 13 4.30 -9.62 -19.89
C LEU A 13 3.53 -10.54 -20.86
N GLU A 14 4.12 -11.67 -21.24
CA GLU A 14 3.47 -12.61 -22.15
C GLU A 14 2.32 -13.37 -21.48
N LYS A 15 2.49 -13.86 -20.25
CA LYS A 15 1.54 -14.80 -19.64
C LYS A 15 0.58 -14.18 -18.63
N TYR A 16 0.92 -13.05 -18.01
CA TYR A 16 0.22 -12.55 -16.83
C TYR A 16 -0.32 -11.13 -16.97
N TRP A 17 0.48 -10.21 -17.53
CA TRP A 17 0.08 -8.80 -17.64
C TRP A 17 -1.25 -8.64 -18.40
N GLN A 18 -2.26 -8.07 -17.72
CA GLN A 18 -3.64 -7.91 -18.20
C GLN A 18 -4.34 -9.20 -18.67
N LYS A 19 -3.90 -10.37 -18.19
CA LYS A 19 -4.45 -11.69 -18.59
C LYS A 19 -4.94 -12.51 -17.41
N GLN A 20 -4.10 -12.71 -16.39
CA GLN A 20 -4.43 -13.52 -15.23
C GLN A 20 -3.60 -13.12 -14.00
N PRO A 21 -4.14 -13.29 -12.78
CA PRO A 21 -3.41 -13.01 -11.55
C PRO A 21 -2.29 -14.03 -11.30
N VAL A 22 -1.22 -13.60 -10.63
CA VAL A 22 -0.09 -14.46 -10.23
C VAL A 22 0.51 -14.01 -8.91
N VAL A 23 0.97 -14.97 -8.11
CA VAL A 23 1.74 -14.70 -6.88
C VAL A 23 3.22 -14.86 -7.19
N LEU A 24 3.97 -13.76 -7.11
CA LEU A 24 5.42 -13.73 -7.34
C LEU A 24 6.14 -13.96 -6.00
N LYS A 25 6.44 -15.22 -5.71
CA LYS A 25 7.16 -15.59 -4.48
C LYS A 25 8.59 -15.06 -4.52
N ASN A 26 9.04 -14.45 -3.42
CA ASN A 26 10.40 -13.92 -3.28
C ASN A 26 10.77 -12.91 -4.40
N ALA A 27 9.80 -12.10 -4.84
CA ALA A 27 10.01 -11.07 -5.86
C ALA A 27 11.02 -10.01 -5.41
N PHE A 28 11.02 -9.67 -4.11
CA PHE A 28 12.05 -8.87 -3.47
C PHE A 28 12.80 -9.76 -2.47
N PRO A 29 14.02 -10.22 -2.80
CA PRO A 29 14.89 -10.89 -1.84
C PRO A 29 15.21 -9.96 -0.67
N ASP A 30 15.19 -10.49 0.55
CA ASP A 30 15.53 -9.76 1.79
C ASP A 30 14.80 -8.40 1.91
N PHE A 31 13.49 -8.41 1.66
CA PHE A 31 12.66 -7.21 1.68
C PHE A 31 12.75 -6.49 3.03
N VAL A 32 13.09 -5.20 2.96
CA VAL A 32 13.09 -4.27 4.10
C VAL A 32 12.02 -3.23 3.84
N ASP A 33 11.14 -3.03 4.81
CA ASP A 33 10.07 -2.03 4.74
C ASP A 33 10.65 -0.62 4.52
N PRO A 34 10.18 0.12 3.50
CA PRO A 34 10.69 1.45 3.21
C PRO A 34 10.23 2.49 4.23
N ILE A 35 9.17 2.21 4.98
CA ILE A 35 8.54 3.13 5.93
C ILE A 35 8.05 2.34 7.14
N THR A 36 8.18 2.93 8.32
CA THR A 36 7.67 2.35 9.56
C THR A 36 6.18 2.68 9.77
N PRO A 37 5.46 1.91 10.60
CA PRO A 37 4.07 2.23 10.95
C PRO A 37 3.91 3.63 11.57
N ASP A 38 4.88 4.07 12.37
CA ASP A 38 4.86 5.38 13.03
C ASP A 38 5.02 6.53 12.02
N GLU A 39 5.94 6.38 11.05
CA GLU A 39 6.10 7.35 9.96
C GLU A 39 4.86 7.42 9.06
N LEU A 40 4.24 6.27 8.77
CA LEU A 40 2.99 6.21 8.01
C LEU A 40 1.84 6.90 8.76
N ALA A 41 1.74 6.68 10.06
CA ALA A 41 0.75 7.36 10.90
C ALA A 41 0.98 8.87 10.89
N GLY A 42 2.24 9.31 11.05
CA GLY A 42 2.61 10.74 10.94
C GLY A 42 2.22 11.35 9.60
N LEU A 43 2.51 10.67 8.48
CA LEU A 43 2.09 11.12 7.15
C LEU A 43 0.57 11.24 7.02
N ALA A 44 -0.20 10.34 7.64
CA ALA A 44 -1.66 10.40 7.60
C ALA A 44 -2.27 11.54 8.43
N MET A 45 -1.46 12.24 9.24
CA MET A 45 -1.87 13.45 9.97
C MET A 45 -1.71 14.72 9.12
N GLU A 46 -0.91 14.67 8.05
CA GLU A 46 -0.66 15.83 7.19
C GLU A 46 -1.89 16.12 6.30
N PRO A 47 -2.33 17.38 6.19
CA PRO A 47 -3.55 17.74 5.45
C PRO A 47 -3.43 17.53 3.93
N GLU A 48 -2.22 17.48 3.38
CA GLU A 48 -1.96 17.23 1.97
C GLU A 48 -2.04 15.73 1.59
N VAL A 49 -2.05 14.84 2.57
CA VAL A 49 -2.04 13.39 2.36
C VAL A 49 -3.46 12.83 2.43
N ASP A 50 -3.93 12.25 1.31
CA ASP A 50 -5.19 11.50 1.31
C ASP A 50 -5.00 10.18 2.07
N SER A 51 -5.60 10.13 3.26
CA SER A 51 -5.56 8.97 4.13
C SER A 51 -6.95 8.55 4.57
N ARG A 52 -7.12 7.25 4.84
CA ARG A 52 -8.37 6.67 5.30
C ARG A 52 -8.13 5.60 6.34
N LEU A 53 -9.00 5.56 7.34
CA LEU A 53 -9.03 4.54 8.36
C LEU A 53 -10.32 3.73 8.23
N VAL A 54 -10.17 2.43 8.00
CA VAL A 54 -11.27 1.49 7.86
C VAL A 54 -11.27 0.57 9.06
N SER A 55 -12.42 0.43 9.72
CA SER A 55 -12.57 -0.49 10.85
C SER A 55 -13.84 -1.32 10.74
N LEU A 56 -13.80 -2.52 11.33
CA LEU A 56 -14.93 -3.42 11.44
C LEU A 56 -15.25 -3.61 12.93
N LYS A 57 -16.26 -2.88 13.44
CA LYS A 57 -16.72 -3.00 14.83
C LYS A 57 -18.12 -3.61 14.86
N ASN A 58 -18.29 -4.72 15.59
CA ASN A 58 -19.56 -5.43 15.73
C ASN A 58 -20.24 -5.77 14.40
N GLY A 59 -19.45 -6.19 13.40
CA GLY A 59 -19.96 -6.52 12.06
C GLY A 59 -20.36 -5.31 11.21
N LYS A 60 -20.12 -4.08 11.68
CA LYS A 60 -20.37 -2.84 10.93
C LYS A 60 -19.06 -2.21 10.48
N TRP A 61 -18.97 -1.97 9.17
CA TRP A 61 -17.87 -1.24 8.58
C TRP A 61 -18.00 0.25 8.88
N GLN A 62 -16.89 0.86 9.28
CA GLN A 62 -16.75 2.30 9.46
C GLN A 62 -15.53 2.75 8.67
N ALA A 63 -15.67 3.85 7.93
CA ALA A 63 -14.58 4.51 7.23
C ALA A 63 -14.52 5.96 7.69
N SER A 64 -13.32 6.40 8.05
CA SER A 64 -13.03 7.81 8.37
C SER A 64 -11.92 8.27 7.43
N ASN A 65 -12.05 9.48 6.91
CA ASN A 65 -11.02 10.07 6.07
C ASN A 65 -10.17 11.01 6.92
N GLY A 66 -8.89 11.09 6.62
CA GLY A 66 -7.98 12.01 7.26
C GLY A 66 -8.15 13.47 6.79
N PRO A 67 -7.30 14.38 7.27
CA PRO A 67 -6.19 14.11 8.19
C PRO A 67 -6.67 13.69 9.58
N PHE A 68 -5.87 12.89 10.27
CA PHE A 68 -6.15 12.45 11.65
C PHE A 68 -5.34 13.28 12.65
N GLU A 69 -5.95 13.75 13.74
CA GLU A 69 -5.23 14.47 14.80
C GLU A 69 -4.63 13.52 15.86
N HIS A 70 -5.28 12.38 16.07
CA HIS A 70 -4.87 11.37 17.03
C HIS A 70 -5.36 9.99 16.57
N PHE A 71 -4.59 8.97 16.92
CA PHE A 71 -4.91 7.56 16.69
C PHE A 71 -5.39 6.87 17.98
N ASP A 72 -5.70 7.65 19.02
CA ASP A 72 -6.19 7.15 20.30
C ASP A 72 -7.56 6.47 20.17
N GLY A 73 -7.77 5.38 20.92
CA GLY A 73 -9.03 4.63 20.89
C GLY A 73 -9.21 3.69 19.70
N LEU A 74 -8.20 3.57 18.84
CA LEU A 74 -8.05 2.44 17.94
C LEU A 74 -7.67 1.23 18.79
N GLY A 75 -8.60 0.27 18.93
CA GLY A 75 -8.34 -0.96 19.67
C GLY A 75 -7.22 -1.79 19.03
N GLU A 76 -6.85 -2.91 19.65
CA GLU A 76 -5.74 -3.73 19.16
C GLU A 76 -6.07 -4.55 17.90
N THR A 77 -7.33 -4.57 17.45
CA THR A 77 -7.79 -5.41 16.34
C THR A 77 -8.84 -4.72 15.46
N GLY A 78 -8.99 -5.22 14.24
CA GLY A 78 -10.14 -4.89 13.38
C GLY A 78 -10.09 -3.54 12.67
N TRP A 79 -8.92 -2.94 12.45
CA TRP A 79 -8.77 -1.71 11.68
C TRP A 79 -7.56 -1.70 10.75
N SER A 80 -7.62 -0.86 9.73
CA SER A 80 -6.59 -0.66 8.71
C SER A 80 -6.48 0.82 8.38
N LEU A 81 -5.27 1.37 8.47
CA LEU A 81 -4.92 2.70 7.98
C LEU A 81 -4.38 2.57 6.57
N LEU A 82 -4.83 3.42 5.66
CA LEU A 82 -4.34 3.50 4.29
C LEU A 82 -3.95 4.94 3.99
N ALA A 83 -2.77 5.12 3.39
CA ALA A 83 -2.30 6.41 2.89
C ALA A 83 -2.02 6.29 1.38
N GLN A 84 -2.60 7.21 0.60
CA GLN A 84 -2.41 7.28 -0.84
C GLN A 84 -1.11 8.02 -1.18
N ALA A 85 -0.57 7.75 -2.36
CA ALA A 85 0.54 8.50 -2.96
C ALA A 85 1.74 8.72 -2.03
N VAL A 86 2.10 7.71 -1.23
CA VAL A 86 3.20 7.81 -0.25
C VAL A 86 4.54 8.04 -0.94
N ASN A 87 4.69 7.61 -2.19
CA ASN A 87 5.84 7.90 -3.06
C ASN A 87 6.09 9.40 -3.27
N HIS A 88 5.09 10.27 -3.12
CA HIS A 88 5.28 11.73 -3.25
C HIS A 88 5.89 12.36 -1.99
N TRP A 89 5.63 11.76 -0.83
CA TRP A 89 5.98 12.33 0.48
C TRP A 89 7.16 11.63 1.15
N HIS A 90 7.44 10.37 0.76
CA HIS A 90 8.47 9.54 1.36
C HIS A 90 9.47 9.01 0.33
N MET A 91 10.65 9.61 0.26
CA MET A 91 11.69 9.25 -0.72
C MET A 91 12.08 7.75 -0.67
N PRO A 92 12.29 7.11 0.49
CA PRO A 92 12.55 5.67 0.54
C PRO A 92 11.42 4.81 -0.03
N ALA A 93 10.17 5.24 0.11
CA ALA A 93 9.02 4.53 -0.47
C ALA A 93 8.97 4.70 -1.99
N ALA A 94 9.39 5.86 -2.52
CA ALA A 94 9.49 6.07 -3.96
C ALA A 94 10.50 5.12 -4.64
N GLU A 95 11.56 4.69 -3.93
CA GLU A 95 12.50 3.70 -4.46
C GLU A 95 11.86 2.33 -4.72
N LEU A 96 10.79 1.98 -4.01
CA LEU A 96 10.06 0.72 -4.21
C LEU A 96 9.35 0.67 -5.58
N VAL A 97 9.02 1.83 -6.14
CA VAL A 97 8.30 1.96 -7.42
C VAL A 97 9.25 1.79 -8.61
N ARG A 98 10.53 2.16 -8.46
CA ARG A 98 11.51 2.17 -9.57
C ARG A 98 11.64 0.83 -10.32
N PRO A 99 11.66 -0.34 -9.66
CA PRO A 99 11.79 -1.62 -10.35
C PRO A 99 10.63 -1.95 -11.30
N PHE A 100 9.46 -1.33 -11.12
CA PHE A 100 8.30 -1.53 -11.99
C PHE A 100 8.32 -0.69 -13.27
N ARG A 101 9.30 0.20 -13.45
CA ARG A 101 9.48 1.03 -14.66
C ARG A 101 9.90 0.27 -15.92
N VAL A 102 9.88 -1.06 -15.87
CA VAL A 102 9.82 -1.89 -17.09
C VAL A 102 8.48 -1.69 -17.82
N LEU A 103 7.43 -1.32 -17.08
CA LEU A 103 6.16 -0.87 -17.63
C LEU A 103 6.24 0.64 -17.99
N PRO A 104 5.46 1.11 -18.98
CA PRO A 104 5.45 2.52 -19.34
C PRO A 104 4.97 3.42 -18.19
N ASP A 105 5.69 4.51 -17.93
CA ASP A 105 5.40 5.43 -16.81
C ASP A 105 3.96 5.98 -16.83
N TRP A 106 3.36 6.19 -17.99
CA TRP A 106 1.97 6.69 -18.11
C TRP A 106 0.89 5.70 -17.63
N ARG A 107 1.25 4.42 -17.46
CA ARG A 107 0.37 3.39 -16.88
C ARG A 107 0.55 3.26 -15.37
N LEU A 108 1.64 3.80 -14.85
CA LEU A 108 1.93 3.77 -13.43
C LEU A 108 1.14 4.89 -12.76
N ASP A 109 0.39 4.52 -11.73
CA ASP A 109 -0.32 5.48 -10.87
C ASP A 109 0.59 5.80 -9.69
N ASP A 110 0.14 5.54 -8.46
CA ASP A 110 0.88 5.86 -7.24
C ASP A 110 1.04 4.65 -6.29
N LEU A 111 1.91 4.81 -5.29
CA LEU A 111 2.13 3.84 -4.21
C LEU A 111 1.21 4.15 -3.03
N MET A 112 0.16 3.34 -2.87
CA MET A 112 -0.66 3.31 -1.66
C MET A 112 -0.09 2.29 -0.66
N ILE A 113 0.07 2.71 0.59
CA ILE A 113 0.54 1.85 1.68
C ILE A 113 -0.59 1.68 2.67
N SER A 114 -0.78 0.44 3.15
CA SER A 114 -1.70 0.14 4.22
C SER A 114 -1.01 -0.53 5.40
N PHE A 115 -1.40 -0.12 6.61
CA PHE A 115 -1.03 -0.75 7.86
C PHE A 115 -2.29 -1.32 8.51
N SER A 116 -2.28 -2.61 8.83
CA SER A 116 -3.45 -3.29 9.38
C SER A 116 -3.08 -4.09 10.62
N VAL A 117 -3.84 -3.90 11.69
CA VAL A 117 -3.76 -4.76 12.87
C VAL A 117 -4.44 -6.11 12.59
N PRO A 118 -4.26 -7.15 13.43
CA PRO A 118 -4.94 -8.43 13.25
C PRO A 118 -6.46 -8.27 13.06
N GLY A 119 -7.00 -8.92 12.02
CA GLY A 119 -8.41 -8.80 11.62
C GLY A 119 -8.77 -7.48 10.92
N GLY A 120 -7.82 -6.57 10.75
CA GLY A 120 -7.95 -5.33 10.00
C GLY A 120 -7.85 -5.56 8.49
N GLY A 121 -8.65 -4.81 7.74
CA GLY A 121 -8.66 -4.84 6.28
C GLY A 121 -9.79 -3.98 5.73
N VAL A 122 -9.96 -3.99 4.41
CA VAL A 122 -11.05 -3.25 3.72
C VAL A 122 -12.24 -4.14 3.34
N GLY A 123 -12.21 -5.41 3.73
CA GLY A 123 -13.17 -6.42 3.30
C GLY A 123 -13.04 -6.78 1.82
N PRO A 124 -13.97 -7.61 1.28
CA PRO A 124 -14.00 -7.94 -0.14
C PRO A 124 -14.28 -6.68 -0.98
N ALA A 125 -13.32 -6.27 -1.79
CA ALA A 125 -13.44 -5.13 -2.69
C ALA A 125 -12.94 -5.50 -4.10
N TYR A 126 -13.62 -5.00 -5.13
CA TYR A 126 -13.18 -5.12 -6.52
C TYR A 126 -12.45 -3.84 -6.92
N ARG A 127 -11.28 -3.95 -7.55
CA ARG A 127 -10.59 -2.81 -8.17
C ARG A 127 -10.69 -2.97 -9.69
N SER A 128 -11.15 -1.92 -10.36
CA SER A 128 -11.15 -1.83 -11.82
C SER A 128 -9.71 -1.97 -12.34
N VAL A 129 -9.52 -2.79 -13.38
CA VAL A 129 -8.24 -2.98 -14.08
C VAL A 129 -8.02 -1.95 -15.17
#